data_AF-L1KID1-F1
#
_entry.id   AF-L1KID1-F1
#
_cell.length_a   1.000
_cell.length_b   1.000
_cell.length_c   1.000
_cell.angle_alpha   90.00
_cell.angle_beta   90.00
_cell.angle_gamma   90.00
#
_symmetry.space_group_name_H-M   'P 1'
#
loop_
_entity.id
_entity.type
_entity.pdbx_description
1 polymer ?
#
loop_
_entity_poly.entity_id
_entity_poly.type
_entity_poly.pdbx_seq_one_letter_code
_entity_poly.pdbx_strand_id
1 'polypeptide(L)'
;MTPRAHKDLDYELDEPLAYRWTNAAYDMCSADDPELKAVVESSGKATRVVVSGACPRCLGDIFSEEILTAAGESGVLGDDTAGTPDPYTRVTVTCNCELAHKNRPTDVKTGCGITFAIEVLRGDIA
;
A
#
# COMPACT_ATOMS: atom_id res chain seq x y z
N MET A 1 -14.19 -3.86 15.28
CA MET A 1 -14.26 -3.97 13.81
C MET A 1 -14.98 -5.26 13.50
N THR A 2 -16.09 -5.21 12.75
CA THR A 2 -16.74 -6.44 12.27
C THR A 2 -15.78 -7.13 11.32
N PRO A 3 -15.50 -8.44 11.47
CA PRO A 3 -14.61 -9.14 10.56
C PRO A 3 -15.17 -9.06 9.14
N ARG A 4 -14.36 -8.53 8.21
CA ARG A 4 -14.71 -8.48 6.78
C ARG A 4 -14.80 -9.89 6.24
N ALA A 5 -15.78 -10.14 5.35
CA ALA A 5 -15.94 -11.44 4.72
C ALA A 5 -14.81 -11.67 3.70
N HIS A 6 -13.72 -12.30 4.16
CA HIS A 6 -12.62 -12.71 3.31
C HIS A 6 -13.08 -13.65 2.20
N LYS A 7 -12.51 -13.49 1.01
CA LYS A 7 -12.70 -14.39 -0.12
C LYS A 7 -11.60 -15.45 -0.14
N ASP A 8 -11.98 -16.70 0.07
CA ASP A 8 -11.11 -17.84 -0.18
C ASP A 8 -10.90 -17.98 -1.70
N LEU A 9 -9.67 -17.76 -2.14
CA LEU A 9 -9.28 -17.65 -3.54
C LEU A 9 -7.95 -18.38 -3.75
N ASP A 10 -7.72 -18.82 -4.98
CA ASP A 10 -6.41 -19.29 -5.42
C ASP A 10 -5.40 -18.13 -5.35
N TYR A 11 -4.15 -18.46 -5.05
CA TYR A 11 -3.04 -17.51 -5.03
C TYR A 11 -2.81 -16.97 -6.44
N GLU A 12 -2.70 -15.65 -6.58
CA GLU A 12 -2.49 -14.99 -7.86
C GLU A 12 -1.05 -15.21 -8.33
N LEU A 13 -0.89 -15.94 -9.44
CA LEU A 13 0.41 -16.21 -10.08
C LEU A 13 0.50 -15.64 -11.49
N ASP A 14 -0.64 -15.46 -12.16
CA ASP A 14 -0.68 -15.09 -13.57
C ASP A 14 -0.42 -13.60 -13.76
N GLU A 15 -1.13 -12.76 -12.99
CA GLU A 15 -1.01 -11.31 -13.10
C GLU A 15 -0.95 -10.62 -11.71
N PRO A 16 0.09 -10.88 -10.91
CA PRO A 16 0.21 -10.35 -9.56
C PRO A 16 0.32 -8.81 -9.53
N LEU A 17 0.81 -8.21 -10.62
CA LEU A 17 1.00 -6.76 -10.78
C LEU A 17 -0.03 -6.11 -11.72
N ALA A 18 -1.15 -6.80 -12.00
CA ALA A 18 -2.17 -6.27 -12.91
C ALA A 18 -2.71 -4.91 -12.42
N TYR A 19 -2.82 -3.94 -13.34
CA TYR A 19 -3.28 -2.59 -13.01
C TYR A 19 -4.69 -2.55 -12.40
N ARG A 20 -5.53 -3.57 -12.66
CA ARG A 20 -6.84 -3.73 -12.00
C ARG A 20 -6.76 -3.75 -10.47
N TRP A 21 -5.65 -4.21 -9.89
CA TRP A 21 -5.45 -4.21 -8.44
C TRP A 21 -5.18 -2.81 -7.90
N THR A 22 -4.42 -1.99 -8.64
CA THR A 22 -4.21 -0.57 -8.33
C THR A 22 -5.51 0.22 -8.45
N ASN A 23 -6.30 -0.01 -9.50
CA ASN A 23 -7.60 0.66 -9.64
C ASN A 23 -8.57 0.28 -8.52
N ALA A 24 -8.67 -1.01 -8.18
CA ALA A 24 -9.51 -1.45 -7.07
C ALA A 24 -9.05 -0.87 -5.72
N ALA A 25 -7.75 -0.74 -5.49
CA ALA A 25 -7.21 -0.06 -4.31
C ALA A 25 -7.58 1.43 -4.29
N TYR A 26 -7.49 2.12 -5.44
CA TYR A 26 -7.90 3.52 -5.57
C TYR A 26 -9.37 3.72 -5.22
N ASP A 27 -10.26 2.87 -5.74
CA ASP A 27 -11.70 2.92 -5.46
C ASP A 27 -11.96 2.72 -3.95
N MET A 28 -11.25 1.78 -3.31
CA MET A 28 -11.37 1.52 -1.86
C MET A 28 -10.84 2.65 -0.99
N CYS A 29 -9.80 3.36 -1.44
CA CYS A 29 -9.25 4.53 -0.73
C CYS A 29 -10.13 5.77 -0.91
N SER A 30 -10.83 5.90 -2.05
CA SER A 30 -11.59 7.09 -2.43
C SER A 30 -13.06 7.06 -2.01
N ALA A 31 -13.53 5.96 -1.43
CA ALA A 31 -14.89 5.83 -0.92
C ALA A 31 -15.13 6.73 0.30
N ASP A 32 -16.39 7.13 0.54
CA ASP A 32 -16.78 7.95 1.71
C ASP A 32 -16.46 7.24 3.05
N ASP A 33 -16.54 5.91 3.07
CA ASP A 33 -16.06 5.05 4.16
C ASP A 33 -14.94 4.13 3.63
N PRO A 34 -13.67 4.58 3.67
CA PRO A 34 -12.60 3.89 2.97
C PRO A 34 -12.20 2.59 3.68
N GLU A 35 -12.25 1.49 2.92
CA GLU A 35 -11.90 0.16 3.42
C GLU A 35 -10.38 -0.07 3.48
N LEU A 36 -9.65 0.71 2.68
CA LEU A 36 -8.20 0.75 2.60
C LEU A 36 -7.75 2.19 2.85
N LYS A 37 -6.77 2.36 3.74
CA LYS A 37 -6.27 3.66 4.16
C LYS A 37 -4.76 3.69 4.01
N ALA A 38 -4.25 4.81 3.53
CA ALA A 38 -2.83 5.10 3.51
C ALA A 38 -2.63 6.48 4.14
N VAL A 39 -1.81 6.54 5.18
CA VAL A 39 -1.56 7.77 5.94
C VAL A 39 -0.07 8.01 6.05
N VAL A 40 0.32 9.29 6.02
CA VAL A 40 1.70 9.69 6.29
C VAL A 40 1.81 10.04 7.77
N GLU A 41 2.65 9.31 8.49
CA GLU A 41 2.93 9.60 9.90
C GLU A 41 4.33 10.19 10.02
N SER A 42 4.47 11.23 10.84
CA SER A 42 5.76 11.84 11.17
C SER A 42 6.08 11.62 12.66
N SER A 43 7.23 11.01 12.94
CA SER A 43 7.75 10.82 14.29
C SER A 43 9.18 11.33 14.38
N GLY A 44 9.34 12.53 14.97
CA GLY A 44 10.63 13.21 15.07
C GLY A 44 11.19 13.58 13.69
N LYS A 45 12.31 12.94 13.29
CA LYS A 45 12.95 13.13 11.98
C LYS A 45 12.52 12.09 10.94
N ALA A 46 11.70 11.13 11.35
CA ALA A 46 11.26 10.05 10.48
C ALA A 46 9.85 10.32 9.95
N THR A 47 9.66 10.29 8.65
CA THR A 47 8.36 10.21 7.99
C THR A 47 8.19 8.80 7.44
N ARG A 48 7.04 8.19 7.70
CA ARG A 48 6.66 6.88 7.20
C ARG A 48 5.28 6.92 6.57
N VAL A 49 5.01 6.02 5.64
CA VAL A 49 3.66 5.73 5.17
C VAL A 49 3.18 4.46 5.82
N VAL A 50 2.00 4.51 6.41
CA VAL A 50 1.30 3.34 6.95
C VAL A 50 0.10 3.08 6.05
N VAL A 51 0.07 1.90 5.44
CA VAL A 51 -1.06 1.38 4.67
C VAL A 51 -1.75 0.32 5.51
N SER A 52 -3.04 0.46 5.74
CA SER A 52 -3.83 -0.51 6.50
C SER A 52 -5.24 -0.63 5.95
N GLY A 53 -5.83 -1.82 6.03
CA GLY A 53 -7.22 -2.04 5.62
C GLY A 53 -7.40 -3.32 4.81
N ALA A 54 -8.36 -3.33 3.88
CA ALA A 54 -8.71 -4.51 3.12
C ALA A 54 -7.82 -4.66 1.88
N CYS A 55 -7.41 -5.90 1.59
CA CYS A 55 -6.84 -6.26 0.30
C CYS A 55 -7.89 -6.08 -0.82
N PRO A 56 -7.57 -5.41 -1.95
CA PRO A 56 -8.52 -5.19 -3.03
C PRO A 56 -9.01 -6.46 -3.74
N ARG A 57 -8.34 -7.60 -3.54
CA ARG A 57 -8.73 -8.90 -4.12
C ARG A 57 -9.42 -9.80 -3.10
N CYS A 58 -8.71 -10.21 -2.05
CA CYS A 58 -9.22 -11.20 -1.10
C CYS A 58 -10.01 -10.60 0.07
N LEU A 59 -10.02 -9.27 0.23
CA LEU A 59 -10.61 -8.56 1.36
C LEU A 59 -10.02 -8.92 2.74
N GLY A 60 -8.92 -9.68 2.76
CA GLY A 60 -8.16 -9.93 3.97
C GLY A 60 -7.46 -8.67 4.45
N ASP A 61 -7.30 -8.55 5.77
CA ASP A 61 -6.62 -7.40 6.37
C ASP A 61 -5.15 -7.36 5.96
N ILE A 62 -4.69 -6.16 5.62
CA ILE A 62 -3.30 -5.87 5.26
C ILE A 62 -2.76 -4.76 6.13
N PHE A 63 -1.45 -4.80 6.35
CA PHE A 63 -0.69 -3.76 7.03
C PHE A 63 0.69 -3.65 6.40
N SER A 64 1.08 -2.46 5.94
CA SER A 64 2.40 -2.20 5.38
C SER A 64 2.92 -0.87 5.89
N GLU A 65 4.21 -0.82 6.20
CA GLU A 65 4.90 0.39 6.64
C GLU A 65 6.12 0.62 5.73
N GLU A 66 6.28 1.82 5.20
CA GLU A 66 7.45 2.22 4.41
C GLU A 66 8.03 3.53 4.96
N ILE A 67 9.32 3.54 5.29
CA ILE A 67 10.02 4.74 5.80
C ILE A 67 10.44 5.61 4.60
N LEU A 68 9.96 6.85 4.55
CA LEU A 68 10.26 7.79 3.46
C LEU A 68 11.56 8.58 3.68
N THR A 69 11.89 8.89 4.93
CA THR A 69 13.07 9.67 5.28
C THR A 69 14.24 8.77 5.65
N ALA A 70 15.02 8.36 4.66
CA ALA A 70 16.43 8.01 4.84
C ALA A 70 17.37 9.19 4.53
N ALA A 71 16.85 10.32 4.04
CA ALA A 71 17.61 11.52 3.74
C ALA A 71 17.56 12.51 4.91
N GLY A 72 18.55 12.43 5.80
CA GLY A 72 19.03 13.65 6.45
C GLY A 72 19.64 14.53 5.36
N GLU A 73 19.30 15.82 5.40
CA GLU A 73 19.59 16.86 4.40
C GLU A 73 18.71 16.82 3.15
N SER A 74 17.83 17.82 3.07
CA SER A 74 17.27 18.29 1.80
C SER A 74 18.42 18.73 0.90
N GLY A 75 18.89 17.84 0.05
CA GLY A 75 19.93 18.11 -0.93
C GLY A 75 19.80 17.11 -2.06
N VAL A 76 18.95 17.41 -3.04
CA VAL A 76 18.97 16.67 -4.31
C VAL A 76 20.22 17.14 -5.06
N LEU A 77 21.10 16.23 -5.47
CA LEU A 77 22.08 16.50 -6.52
C LEU A 77 21.33 16.60 -7.85
N GLY A 78 20.63 17.71 -8.06
CA GLY A 78 19.78 17.94 -9.22
C GLY A 78 19.41 19.41 -9.33
N ASP A 79 19.69 19.95 -10.51
CA ASP A 79 19.51 21.33 -10.99
C ASP A 79 18.33 22.10 -10.35
N ASP A 80 18.58 23.35 -9.95
CA ASP A 80 17.67 24.33 -9.33
C ASP A 80 16.47 24.74 -10.23
N THR A 81 16.22 24.00 -11.32
CA THR A 81 15.09 24.18 -12.24
C THR A 81 14.00 23.12 -12.09
N ALA A 82 14.22 22.09 -11.25
CA ALA A 82 13.18 21.11 -10.94
C ALA A 82 12.01 21.82 -10.22
N GLY A 83 10.86 21.88 -10.89
CA GLY A 83 9.64 22.49 -10.36
C GLY A 83 9.24 21.91 -9.00
N THR A 84 8.19 22.49 -8.41
CA THR A 84 7.65 22.11 -7.10
C THR A 84 7.68 20.59 -6.90
N PRO A 85 8.32 20.07 -5.86
CA PRO A 85 8.42 18.62 -5.66
C PRO A 85 7.03 17.99 -5.64
N ASP A 86 6.88 16.84 -6.29
CA ASP A 86 5.62 16.10 -6.35
C ASP A 86 5.08 15.93 -4.91
N PRO A 87 3.87 16.45 -4.63
CA PRO A 87 3.31 16.37 -3.29
C PRO A 87 2.88 14.95 -2.93
N TYR A 88 2.87 14.00 -3.88
CA TYR A 88 2.52 12.61 -3.65
C TYR A 88 3.76 11.71 -3.48
N THR A 89 3.60 10.69 -2.63
CA THR A 89 4.51 9.55 -2.56
C THR A 89 3.78 8.31 -3.05
N ARG A 90 4.38 7.61 -4.01
CA ARG A 90 3.90 6.30 -4.44
C ARG A 90 4.48 5.19 -3.56
N VAL A 91 3.60 4.36 -3.02
CA VAL A 91 3.93 3.19 -2.18
C VAL A 91 3.48 1.94 -2.89
N THR A 92 4.33 0.91 -2.90
CA THR A 92 4.01 -0.39 -3.49
C THR A 92 3.67 -1.37 -2.38
N VAL A 93 2.44 -1.89 -2.40
CA VAL A 93 1.88 -2.71 -1.33
C VAL A 93 1.64 -4.11 -1.84
N THR A 94 2.26 -5.09 -1.20
CA THR A 94 1.97 -6.51 -1.45
C THR A 94 0.97 -6.99 -0.40
N CYS A 95 -0.10 -7.66 -0.84
CA CYS A 95 -1.06 -8.25 0.09
C CYS A 95 -0.34 -9.18 1.07
N ASN A 96 -0.52 -8.98 2.37
CA ASN A 96 0.10 -9.77 3.42
C ASN A 96 -0.90 -10.37 4.41
N CYS A 97 -2.15 -10.59 3.99
CA CYS A 97 -3.17 -11.21 4.83
C CYS A 97 -2.72 -12.60 5.34
N GLU A 98 -3.04 -12.90 6.60
CA GLU A 98 -2.63 -14.16 7.24
C GLU A 98 -3.47 -15.37 6.81
N LEU A 99 -4.58 -15.12 6.11
CA LEU A 99 -5.51 -16.14 5.68
C LEU A 99 -4.89 -17.04 4.61
N ALA A 100 -5.26 -18.32 4.62
CA ALA A 100 -4.75 -19.29 3.66
C ALA A 100 -5.31 -19.01 2.25
N HIS A 101 -4.48 -19.25 1.24
CA HIS A 101 -4.86 -19.21 -0.16
C HIS A 101 -4.40 -20.49 -0.84
N LYS A 102 -5.28 -21.09 -1.65
CA LYS A 102 -4.97 -22.31 -2.38
C LYS A 102 -3.84 -22.04 -3.39
N ASN A 103 -2.95 -23.00 -3.60
CA ASN A 103 -1.78 -22.89 -4.47
C ASN A 103 -0.77 -21.79 -4.09
N ARG A 104 -0.81 -21.26 -2.84
CA ARG A 104 0.26 -20.40 -2.34
C ARG A 104 1.60 -21.14 -2.42
N PRO A 105 2.66 -20.55 -3.01
CA PRO A 105 3.99 -21.14 -3.00
C PRO A 105 4.47 -21.46 -1.58
N THR A 106 5.18 -22.58 -1.40
CA THR A 106 5.56 -23.08 -0.07
C THR A 106 6.54 -22.17 0.69
N ASP A 107 7.27 -21.33 -0.04
CA ASP A 107 8.19 -20.32 0.48
C ASP A 107 7.49 -19.00 0.86
N VAL A 108 6.24 -18.80 0.44
CA VAL A 108 5.43 -17.63 0.77
C VAL A 108 4.54 -17.94 1.98
N LYS A 109 4.60 -17.08 3.00
CA LYS A 109 3.86 -17.29 4.26
C LYS A 109 2.51 -16.59 4.33
N THR A 110 2.35 -15.45 3.66
CA THR A 110 1.16 -14.59 3.75
C THR A 110 0.74 -14.07 2.38
N GLY A 111 -0.46 -13.50 2.29
CA GLY A 111 -0.92 -12.80 1.10
C GLY A 111 -1.61 -13.65 0.04
N CYS A 112 -2.37 -12.98 -0.81
CA CYS A 112 -3.09 -13.62 -1.92
C CYS A 112 -2.35 -13.55 -3.27
N GLY A 113 -1.11 -13.04 -3.29
CA GLY A 113 -0.25 -12.98 -4.47
C GLY A 113 -0.25 -11.66 -5.23
N ILE A 114 -1.15 -10.73 -4.90
CA ILE A 114 -1.18 -9.42 -5.58
C ILE A 114 -0.25 -8.39 -4.94
N THR A 115 0.21 -7.48 -5.79
CA THR A 115 0.88 -6.25 -5.43
C THR A 115 0.24 -5.10 -6.21
N PHE A 116 0.00 -3.98 -5.53
CA PHE A 116 -0.63 -2.79 -6.11
C PHE A 116 0.08 -1.52 -5.63
N ALA A 117 -0.20 -0.39 -6.26
CA ALA A 117 0.36 0.90 -5.87
C ALA A 117 -0.71 1.81 -5.26
N ILE A 118 -0.32 2.61 -4.26
CA ILE A 118 -1.13 3.72 -3.74
C ILE A 118 -0.27 4.98 -3.81
N GLU A 119 -0.89 6.11 -4.14
CA GLU A 119 -0.28 7.43 -4.02
C GLU A 119 -0.87 8.15 -2.82
N VAL A 120 -0.01 8.70 -1.96
CA VAL A 120 -0.40 9.34 -0.71
C VAL A 120 0.14 10.76 -0.70
N LEU A 121 -0.71 11.73 -0.34
CA LEU A 121 -0.29 13.12 -0.23
C LEU A 121 0.66 13.28 0.96
N ARG A 122 1.88 13.76 0.73
CA ARG A 122 2.90 14.01 1.77
C ARG A 122 2.45 15.03 2.82
N GLY A 123 1.47 15.87 2.49
CA GLY A 123 0.88 16.87 3.37
C GLY A 123 -0.26 16.36 4.26
N ASP A 124 -0.79 15.16 4.01
CA ASP A 124 -1.81 14.53 4.86
C ASP A 124 -1.13 13.89 6.07
N ILE A 125 -0.68 14.75 6.98
CA ILE A 125 -0.15 14.38 8.29
C ILE A 125 -1.35 14.21 9.21
N ALA A 126 -1.61 12.97 9.64
CA ALA A 126 -2.61 12.68 10.66
C ALA A 126 -2.13 13.09 12.07
#